data_AF-A0A522AZU0-F1
#
_entry.id   AF-A0A522AZU0-F1
#
_cell.length_a   1.000
_cell.length_b   1.000
_cell.length_c   1.000
_cell.angle_alpha   90.00
_cell.angle_beta   90.00
_cell.angle_gamma   90.00
#
_symmetry.space_group_name_H-M   'P 1'
#
loop_
_entity.id
_entity.type
_entity.pdbx_description
1 polymer ?
#
loop_
_entity_poly.entity_id
_entity_poly.type
_entity_poly.pdbx_seq_one_letter_code
_entity_poly.pdbx_strand_id
1 'polypeptide(L)'
;LARLREVWERMTAAGWGAHLLLDMGEIRRMEYYTGLVFDIYADGLGAEVGGGGRYDHLIGRFGREVPSTGFAFDLDLLLQLRAVQNGRTAAAGRKGKRR
;
A
#
# COMPACT_ATOMS: atom_id res chain seq x y z
N LEU A 1 -13.20 -13.12 7.79
CA LEU A 1 -13.38 -11.94 8.68
C LEU A 1 -12.48 -11.96 9.92
N ALA A 2 -12.36 -13.07 10.67
CA ALA A 2 -11.51 -13.11 11.88
C ALA A 2 -10.04 -12.68 11.66
N ARG A 3 -9.41 -13.18 10.58
CA ARG A 3 -8.02 -12.82 10.21
C ARG A 3 -7.86 -11.34 9.86
N LEU A 4 -8.84 -10.74 9.18
CA LEU A 4 -8.82 -9.31 8.83
C LEU A 4 -8.87 -8.44 10.09
N ARG A 5 -9.76 -8.78 11.04
CA ARG A 5 -9.84 -8.11 12.34
C ARG A 5 -8.52 -8.21 13.11
N GLU A 6 -7.92 -9.40 13.14
CA GLU A 6 -6.63 -9.60 13.81
C GLU A 6 -5.52 -8.72 13.20
N VAL A 7 -5.45 -8.62 11.87
CA VAL A 7 -4.48 -7.75 11.19
C VAL A 7 -4.76 -6.28 11.50
N TRP A 8 -6.03 -5.86 11.45
CA TRP A 8 -6.46 -4.51 11.78
C TRP A 8 -6.07 -4.09 13.20
N GLU A 9 -6.38 -4.94 14.18
CA GLU A 9 -6.04 -4.72 15.59
C GLU A 9 -4.53 -4.62 15.80
N ARG A 10 -3.75 -5.53 15.19
CA ARG A 10 -2.28 -5.50 15.27
C ARG A 10 -1.69 -4.23 14.66
N MET A 11 -2.16 -3.81 13.48
CA MET A 11 -1.67 -2.59 12.82
C MET A 11 -2.06 -1.33 13.59
N THR A 12 -3.29 -1.30 14.15
CA THR A 12 -3.76 -0.19 14.99
C THR A 12 -2.95 -0.09 16.28
N ALA A 13 -2.70 -1.21 16.95
CA ALA A 13 -1.86 -1.28 18.15
C ALA A 13 -0.41 -0.85 17.88
N ALA A 14 0.09 -1.07 16.66
CA ALA A 14 1.40 -0.59 16.21
C ALA A 14 1.43 0.90 15.81
N GLY A 15 0.31 1.63 15.96
CA GLY A 15 0.22 3.07 15.71
C GLY A 15 -0.16 3.46 14.27
N TRP A 16 -0.48 2.49 13.41
CA TRP A 16 -0.77 2.74 11.98
C TRP A 16 -2.23 3.02 11.68
N GLY A 17 -3.12 3.04 12.68
CA GLY A 17 -4.57 3.09 12.48
C GLY A 17 -5.06 4.26 11.60
N ALA A 18 -4.41 5.43 11.67
CA ALA A 18 -4.75 6.59 10.85
C ALA A 18 -4.45 6.42 9.35
N HIS A 19 -3.66 5.41 8.98
CA HIS A 19 -3.25 5.10 7.61
C HIS A 19 -3.99 3.88 7.03
N LEU A 20 -4.93 3.29 7.79
CA LEU A 20 -5.69 2.12 7.35
C LEU A 20 -7.07 2.55 6.85
N LEU A 21 -7.40 2.09 5.65
CA LEU A 21 -8.76 2.13 5.11
C LEU A 21 -9.20 0.68 4.88
N LEU A 22 -10.41 0.34 5.30
CA LEU A 22 -11.00 -0.95 4.96
C LEU A 22 -11.93 -0.79 3.76
N ASP A 23 -11.60 -1.45 2.66
CA ASP A 23 -12.46 -1.57 1.49
C ASP A 23 -13.00 -3.01 1.36
N MET A 24 -14.33 -3.13 1.34
CA MET A 24 -15.05 -4.40 1.17
C MET A 24 -15.59 -4.58 -0.26
N GLY A 25 -15.44 -3.56 -1.10
CA GLY A 25 -15.90 -3.52 -2.49
C GLY A 25 -14.82 -3.88 -3.51
N GLU A 26 -13.62 -4.27 -3.07
CA GLU A 26 -12.52 -4.60 -3.99
C GLU A 26 -12.79 -5.92 -4.74
N ILE A 27 -12.93 -5.81 -6.06
CA ILE A 27 -13.31 -6.90 -6.98
C ILE A 27 -12.19 -7.21 -7.98
N ARG A 28 -11.18 -6.33 -8.12
CA ARG A 28 -10.09 -6.41 -9.10
C ARG A 28 -9.04 -7.43 -8.67
N ARG A 29 -9.42 -8.70 -8.61
CA ARG A 29 -8.53 -9.78 -8.21
C ARG A 29 -7.70 -10.27 -9.38
N MET A 30 -6.39 -10.35 -9.17
CA MET A 30 -5.61 -11.40 -9.83
C MET A 30 -5.93 -12.73 -9.13
N GLU A 31 -6.25 -13.76 -9.90
CA GLU A 31 -6.75 -15.05 -9.38
C GLU A 31 -5.77 -15.79 -8.45
N TYR A 32 -4.52 -15.33 -8.32
CA TYR A 32 -3.50 -15.98 -7.50
C TYR A 32 -3.53 -15.59 -6.01
N TYR A 33 -4.28 -14.55 -5.61
CA TYR A 33 -4.38 -14.18 -4.20
C TYR A 33 -5.31 -15.11 -3.43
N THR A 34 -4.87 -15.54 -2.25
CA THR A 34 -5.55 -16.55 -1.41
C THR A 34 -6.05 -15.99 -0.07
N GLY A 35 -5.84 -14.69 0.19
CA GLY A 35 -6.17 -14.09 1.49
C GLY A 35 -6.27 -12.57 1.44
N LEU A 36 -5.71 -11.91 2.47
CA LEU A 36 -5.66 -10.45 2.57
C LEU A 36 -4.93 -9.87 1.36
N VAL A 37 -5.51 -8.83 0.78
CA VAL A 37 -4.93 -7.97 -0.25
C VAL A 37 -5.02 -6.53 0.26
N PHE A 38 -4.07 -5.70 -0.14
CA PHE A 38 -4.05 -4.28 0.20
C PHE A 38 -3.37 -3.49 -0.90
N ASP A 39 -3.79 -2.24 -1.03
CA ASP A 39 -3.20 -1.26 -1.93
C ASP A 39 -2.63 -0.10 -1.12
N ILE A 40 -1.58 0.52 -1.64
CA ILE A 40 -0.87 1.61 -1.00
C ILE A 40 -1.09 2.86 -1.84
N TYR A 41 -1.63 3.89 -1.20
CA TYR A 41 -1.85 5.21 -1.80
C TYR A 41 -0.94 6.24 -1.14
N ALA A 42 -0.60 7.29 -1.89
CA ALA A 42 0.21 8.39 -1.39
C ALA A 42 -0.38 9.75 -1.77
N ASP A 43 -0.34 10.69 -0.84
CA ASP A 43 -0.91 12.02 -1.03
C ASP A 43 -0.24 12.79 -2.18
N GLY A 44 -1.06 13.22 -3.14
CA GLY A 44 -0.60 13.94 -4.32
C GLY A 44 -0.42 13.05 -5.55
N LEU A 45 -0.68 11.75 -5.43
CA LEU A 45 -0.91 10.86 -6.57
C LEU A 45 -2.35 10.36 -6.55
N GLY A 46 -3.00 10.37 -7.71
CA GLY A 46 -4.38 9.89 -7.89
C GLY A 46 -4.46 8.39 -8.22
N ALA A 47 -3.40 7.64 -7.92
CA ALA A 47 -3.25 6.23 -8.24
C ALA A 47 -2.54 5.49 -7.10
N GLU A 48 -2.72 4.18 -7.04
CA GLU A 48 -1.96 3.31 -6.13
C GLU A 48 -0.48 3.32 -6.50
N VAL A 49 0.38 3.47 -5.51
CA VAL A 49 1.85 3.46 -5.69
C VAL A 49 2.45 2.07 -5.47
N GLY A 50 1.62 1.12 -5.05
CA GLY A 50 2.01 -0.24 -4.75
C GLY A 50 0.86 -1.00 -4.13
N GLY A 51 1.09 -2.27 -3.88
CA GLY A 51 0.08 -3.16 -3.33
C GLY A 51 0.67 -4.53 -3.07
N GLY A 52 -0.11 -5.40 -2.45
CA GLY A 52 0.35 -6.72 -2.07
C GLY A 52 -0.73 -7.55 -1.42
N GLY A 53 -0.33 -8.73 -0.97
CA GLY A 53 -1.24 -9.65 -0.33
C GLY A 53 -0.66 -11.03 -0.12
N ARG A 54 -1.53 -11.94 0.28
CA ARG A 54 -1.23 -13.35 0.52
C ARG A 54 -1.54 -14.20 -0.71
N TYR A 55 -0.58 -15.03 -1.13
CA TYR A 55 -0.62 -15.81 -2.37
C TYR A 55 -0.06 -17.23 -2.17
N ASP A 56 -0.67 -18.00 -1.26
CA ASP A 56 -0.13 -19.28 -0.80
C ASP A 56 0.07 -20.31 -1.94
N HIS A 57 -0.79 -20.30 -2.96
CA HIS A 57 -0.74 -21.26 -4.07
C HIS A 57 0.25 -20.90 -5.17
N LEU A 58 0.85 -19.70 -5.15
CA LEU A 58 1.77 -19.27 -6.20
C LEU A 58 3.05 -20.12 -6.18
N ILE A 59 3.63 -20.31 -4.99
CA ILE A 59 4.82 -21.15 -4.81
C ILE A 59 4.47 -22.64 -4.96
N GLY A 60 3.23 -23.03 -4.65
CA GLY A 60 2.71 -24.38 -4.88
C GLY A 60 2.93 -24.88 -6.32
N ARG A 61 2.83 -23.98 -7.31
CA ARG A 61 3.10 -24.28 -8.73
C ARG A 61 4.53 -24.72 -9.03
N PHE A 62 5.47 -24.46 -8.12
CA PHE A 62 6.89 -24.82 -8.22
C PHE A 62 7.27 -26.03 -7.37
N GLY A 63 6.29 -26.78 -6.83
CA GLY A 63 6.51 -28.08 -6.21
C GLY A 63 6.43 -28.13 -4.68
N ARG A 64 6.06 -27.02 -4.01
CA ARG A 64 5.80 -27.01 -2.57
C ARG A 64 4.78 -25.95 -2.17
N GLU A 65 3.74 -26.36 -1.46
CA GLU A 65 2.83 -25.41 -0.80
C GLU A 65 3.56 -24.74 0.38
N VAL A 66 3.68 -23.42 0.31
CA VAL A 66 4.34 -22.60 1.34
C VAL A 66 3.50 -21.35 1.59
N PRO A 67 3.14 -21.03 2.86
CA PRO A 67 2.50 -19.78 3.19
C PRO A 67 3.31 -18.59 2.65
N SER A 68 2.69 -17.76 1.81
CA SER A 68 3.40 -16.75 1.01
C SER A 68 2.66 -15.42 1.08
N THR A 69 3.41 -14.34 1.31
CA THR A 69 2.91 -12.96 1.31
C THR A 69 4.00 -12.04 0.79
N GLY A 70 3.60 -10.92 0.21
CA GLY A 70 4.54 -9.92 -0.30
C GLY A 70 3.81 -8.71 -0.84
N PHE A 71 4.60 -7.77 -1.35
CA PHE A 71 4.14 -6.51 -1.92
C PHE A 71 5.14 -6.03 -2.98
N ALA A 72 4.69 -5.12 -3.83
CA ALA A 72 5.51 -4.42 -4.78
C ALA A 72 5.15 -2.93 -4.78
N PHE A 73 6.10 -2.11 -5.21
CA PHE A 73 5.91 -0.69 -5.48
C PHE A 73 6.17 -0.40 -6.94
N ASP A 74 5.43 0.56 -7.48
CA ASP A 74 5.73 1.17 -8.77
C ASP A 74 6.82 2.23 -8.57
N LEU A 75 8.02 1.95 -9.07
CA LEU A 75 9.16 2.86 -8.92
C LEU A 75 8.98 4.17 -9.69
N ASP A 76 8.29 4.16 -10.83
CA ASP A 76 8.04 5.37 -11.61
C ASP A 76 7.09 6.29 -10.87
N LEU A 77 6.02 5.75 -10.27
CA LEU A 77 5.12 6.51 -9.42
C LEU A 77 5.81 7.02 -8.15
N LEU A 78 6.70 6.23 -7.53
CA LEU A 78 7.49 6.70 -6.40
C LEU A 78 8.44 7.85 -6.78
N LEU A 79 9.07 7.80 -7.95
CA LEU A 79 9.91 8.89 -8.44
C LEU A 79 9.08 10.15 -8.75
N GLN A 80 7.89 9.99 -9.32
CA GLN A 80 6.95 11.11 -9.53
C GLN A 80 6.50 11.72 -8.20
N LEU A 81 6.18 10.90 -7.20
CA LEU A 81 5.82 11.37 -5.85
C LEU A 81 6.92 12.25 -5.25
N ARG A 82 8.19 11.84 -5.39
CA ARG A 82 9.34 12.60 -4.92
C ARG A 82 9.41 13.98 -5.58
N ALA A 83 9.15 14.06 -6.89
CA ALA A 83 9.11 15.33 -7.60
C ALA A 83 7.97 16.25 -7.11
N VAL A 84 6.76 15.70 -6.89
CA VAL A 84 5.61 16.43 -6.34
C VAL A 84 5.90 16.98 -4.95
N GLN A 85 6.51 16.16 -4.08
CA GLN A 85 6.88 16.56 -2.73
C GLN A 85 7.91 17.70 -2.75
N ASN A 86 8.97 17.59 -3.57
CA ASN A 86 10.00 18.62 -3.70
C ASN A 86 9.43 19.97 -4.20
N GLY A 87 8.48 19.93 -5.14
CA GLY A 87 7.77 21.12 -5.61
C GLY A 87 6.94 21.80 -4.50
N ARG A 88 6.28 21.01 -3.64
CA ARG A 88 5.57 21.51 -2.46
C ARG A 88 6.52 22.13 -1.42
N THR A 89 7.67 21.51 -1.17
CA THR A 89 8.68 22.06 -0.23
C THR A 89 9.26 23.38 -0.72
N ALA A 90 9.57 23.48 -2.02
CA ALA A 90 10.09 24.70 -2.64
C ALA A 90 9.07 25.86 -2.61
N ALA A 91 7.77 25.57 -2.83
CA ALA A 91 6.71 26.56 -2.75
C ALA A 91 6.44 27.04 -1.31
N ALA A 92 6.55 26.15 -0.31
CA ALA A 92 6.38 26.49 1.10
C ALA A 92 7.49 27.44 1.62
N GLY A 93 8.75 27.25 1.18
CA GLY A 93 9.88 28.10 1.58
C GLY A 93 9.83 29.54 1.05
N ARG A 94 9.06 29.82 -0.02
CA ARG A 94 9.02 31.14 -0.66
C ARG A 94 8.06 32.13 0.01
N LYS A 95 7.14 31.66 0.87
CA LYS A 95 6.18 32.53 1.58
C LYS A 95 6.77 33.27 2.79
N GLY A 96 8.02 32.99 3.19
CA GLY A 96 8.66 33.62 4.37
C GLY A 96 9.47 34.91 4.10
N LYS A 97 9.68 35.32 2.84
CA LYS A 97 10.59 36.43 2.49
C LYS A 97 9.87 37.61 1.83
N ARG A 98 8.85 38.14 2.51
CA ARG A 98 8.26 39.45 2.24
C ARG A 98 8.06 40.18 3.56
N ARG A 99 9.15 40.75 4.09
CA ARG A 99 9.14 41.85 5.06
C ARG A 99 10.33 42.74 4.75
#